data_AF-B9Y380-F1
#
_entry.id   AF-B9Y380-F1
#
_cell.length_a   1.000
_cell.length_b   1.000
_cell.length_c   1.000
_cell.angle_alpha   90.00
_cell.angle_beta   90.00
_cell.angle_gamma   90.00
#
_symmetry.space_group_name_H-M   'P 1'
#
loop_
_entity.id
_entity.type
_entity.pdbx_description
1 polymer ?
#
loop_
_entity_poly.entity_id
_entity_poly.type
_entity_poly.pdbx_seq_one_letter_code
_entity_poly.pdbx_strand_id
1 'polypeptide(L)' 'PISGLYAAGDVTSGYEGAAHQSGDCLSVVVYYGKTAGVNAAQGK' A
#
# COMPACT_ATOMS: atom_id res chain seq x y z
N PRO A 1 -3.51 12.46 -7.19
CA PRO A 1 -2.52 11.38 -7.47
C PRO A 1 -1.36 11.97 -8.27
N ILE A 2 -0.13 11.49 -8.05
CA ILE A 2 1.03 11.86 -8.86
C ILE A 2 1.16 10.81 -9.98
N SER A 3 1.14 11.24 -11.24
CA SER A 3 1.14 10.34 -12.39
C SER A 3 2.37 9.43 -12.38
N GLY A 4 2.16 8.12 -12.49
CA GLY A 4 3.24 7.12 -12.51
C GLY A 4 3.88 6.79 -11.16
N LEU A 5 3.39 7.36 -10.05
CA LEU A 5 3.91 7.08 -8.70
C LEU A 5 2.94 6.20 -7.92
N TYR A 6 3.45 5.07 -7.41
CA TYR A 6 2.72 4.08 -6.63
C TYR A 6 3.50 3.74 -5.37
N ALA A 7 2.80 3.43 -4.29
CA ALA A 7 3.39 3.05 -3.01
C ALA A 7 2.48 2.05 -2.29
N ALA A 8 3.09 1.20 -1.46
CA ALA A 8 2.42 0.25 -0.58
C ALA A 8 3.32 -0.12 0.60
N GLY A 9 2.75 -0.66 1.67
CA GLY A 9 3.47 -1.01 2.90
C GLY A 9 3.63 0.17 3.86
N ASP A 10 4.55 0.05 4.80
CA ASP A 10 4.74 0.98 5.93
C ASP A 10 5.14 2.41 5.53
N VAL A 11 5.51 2.64 4.26
CA VAL A 11 5.70 3.98 3.70
C VAL A 11 4.37 4.74 3.53
N THR A 12 3.24 4.03 3.57
CA THR A 12 1.89 4.58 3.39
C THR A 12 1.15 4.73 4.72
N SER A 13 0.19 5.65 4.77
CA SER A 13 -0.67 5.88 5.94
C SER A 13 -2.13 5.48 5.65
N GLY A 14 -2.96 5.45 6.70
CA GLY A 14 -4.41 5.30 6.58
C GLY A 14 -4.97 3.90 6.86
N TYR A 15 -4.11 2.89 7.05
CA TYR A 15 -4.55 1.55 7.46
C TYR A 15 -4.57 1.37 8.98
N GLU A 16 -3.42 1.56 9.65
CA GLU A 16 -3.26 1.32 11.10
C GLU A 16 -3.80 2.46 11.97
N GLY A 17 -3.92 3.68 11.42
CA GLY A 17 -4.34 4.85 12.18
C GLY A 17 -3.35 5.19 13.31
N ALA A 18 -3.86 5.36 14.54
CA ALA A 18 -3.05 5.75 15.69
C ALA A 18 -2.45 4.58 16.47
N ALA A 19 -2.87 3.33 16.20
CA ALA A 19 -2.45 2.16 16.96
C ALA A 19 -2.22 0.97 16.04
N HIS A 20 -1.06 0.34 16.16
CA HIS A 20 -0.68 -0.84 15.40
C HIS A 20 -1.35 -2.11 15.96
N GLN A 21 -1.98 -2.92 15.12
CA GLN A 21 -2.36 -4.30 15.46
C GLN A 21 -1.40 -5.28 14.80
N SER A 22 -1.05 -6.35 15.54
CA SER A 22 -0.16 -7.37 15.01
C SER A 22 -0.74 -8.00 13.74
N GLY A 23 0.04 -7.94 12.66
CA GLY A 23 -0.35 -8.47 11.35
C GLY A 23 -0.80 -7.39 10.35
N ASP A 24 -1.01 -6.15 10.79
CA ASP A 24 -1.42 -5.06 9.91
C ASP A 24 -0.37 -4.75 8.84
N CYS A 25 0.89 -4.57 9.24
CA CYS A 25 2.00 -4.29 8.31
C CYS A 25 2.13 -5.37 7.21
N LEU A 26 2.01 -6.66 7.58
CA LEU A 26 2.01 -7.76 6.61
C LEU A 26 0.79 -7.70 5.68
N SER A 27 -0.37 -7.37 6.22
CA SER A 27 -1.62 -7.23 5.45
C SER A 27 -1.52 -6.09 4.45
N VAL A 28 -0.98 -4.94 4.85
CA VAL A 28 -0.77 -3.78 3.97
C VAL A 28 0.23 -4.10 2.87
N VAL A 29 1.37 -4.72 3.20
CA VAL A 29 2.40 -5.08 2.22
C VAL A 29 1.83 -6.01 1.16
N VAL A 30 1.12 -7.08 1.54
CA VAL A 30 0.61 -8.06 0.57
C VAL A 30 -0.57 -7.50 -0.22
N TYR A 31 -1.58 -6.94 0.46
CA TYR A 31 -2.81 -6.50 -0.19
C TYR A 31 -2.59 -5.26 -1.06
N TYR A 32 -2.03 -4.19 -0.48
CA TYR A 32 -1.80 -2.95 -1.25
C TYR A 32 -0.59 -3.08 -2.17
N GLY A 33 0.41 -3.91 -1.86
CA GLY A 33 1.51 -4.19 -2.78
C GLY A 33 1.04 -4.82 -4.08
N LYS A 34 0.10 -5.77 -4.02
CA LYS A 34 -0.55 -6.33 -5.22
C LYS A 34 -1.27 -5.25 -6.02
N THR A 35 -2.07 -4.40 -5.36
CA THR A 35 -2.82 -3.32 -6.02
C THR A 35 -1.89 -2.30 -6.66
N ALA A 36 -0.86 -1.84 -5.95
CA ALA A 36 0.15 -0.91 -6.46
C ALA A 36 0.89 -1.50 -7.67
N GLY A 37 1.29 -2.78 -7.61
CA GLY A 37 1.94 -3.47 -8.72
C GLY A 37 1.05 -3.59 -9.95
N VAL A 38 -0.24 -3.94 -9.78
CA VAL A 38 -1.21 -4.03 -10.90
C VAL A 38 -1.41 -2.66 -11.55
N ASN A 39 -1.59 -1.60 -10.76
CA ASN A 39 -1.79 -0.26 -11.30
C ASN A 39 -0.52 0.28 -11.97
N ALA A 40 0.65 0.04 -11.38
CA ALA A 40 1.94 0.40 -11.97
C ALA A 40 2.17 -0.29 -13.31
N ALA A 41 1.86 -1.59 -13.41
CA ALA A 41 1.97 -2.34 -14.67
C ALA A 41 0.99 -1.86 -15.75
N GLN A 42 -0.17 -1.32 -15.35
CA GLN A 42 -1.19 -0.83 -16.27
C GLN A 42 -1.07 0.67 -16.57
N GLY A 43 -0.16 1.39 -15.91
CA GLY A 43 -0.03 2.85 -16.01
C GLY A 43 -1.30 3.60 -15.62
N LYS A 44 -2.07 3.06 -14.67
CA LYS A 44 -3.35 3.60 -14.20
C LYS A 44 -3.23 4.45 -12.96
#